data_AF-A0A0R3FN84-F1
#
_entry.id   AF-A0A0R3FN84-F1
#
_cell.length_a   1.000
_cell.length_b   1.000
_cell.length_c   1.000
_cell.angle_alpha   90.00
_cell.angle_beta   90.00
_cell.angle_gamma   90.00
#
_symmetry.space_group_name_H-M   'P 1'
#
loop_
_entity.id
_entity.type
_entity.pdbx_description
1 polymer ?
#
loop_
_entity_poly.entity_id
_entity_poly.type
_entity_poly.pdbx_seq_one_letter_code
_entity_poly.pdbx_strand_id
1 'polypeptide(L)'
;MSKTSFQRARSEEQKQERASALLDAARSLASETGVASVTLTAMADRAGIHHSAVRRYYTSFKEVLLLLGEEGWRRWATGVCDSLDATDQVPPAQIATIMAEHFARDPLFCDLQVNLPLHLEREVEVEQVAAFRRVAYESVRSVAQAIQRACRLFDEESAFDAIAAACSLAAMFWQNAHPPKKVAEAIGDDVLSPNWNMDFLPALTRVLAATCVGLAIRAVDGR
;
A
#
# COMPACT_ATOMS: atom_id res chain seq x y z
N MET A 1 -18.72 22.30 -38.50
CA MET A 1 -17.49 22.60 -37.74
C MET A 1 -17.79 22.53 -36.23
N SER A 2 -16.92 21.85 -35.47
CA SER A 2 -16.72 21.84 -34.00
C SER A 2 -17.68 21.11 -33.02
N LYS A 3 -18.97 20.86 -33.30
CA LYS A 3 -19.88 20.33 -32.24
C LYS A 3 -19.64 18.88 -31.76
N THR A 4 -19.13 17.98 -32.59
CA THR A 4 -19.02 16.54 -32.25
C THR A 4 -17.85 16.22 -31.33
N SER A 5 -16.77 17.01 -31.38
CA SER A 5 -15.59 16.82 -30.53
C SER A 5 -15.86 17.26 -29.08
N PHE A 6 -16.47 18.44 -28.92
CA PHE A 6 -16.81 19.01 -27.60
C PHE A 6 -17.80 18.13 -26.82
N GLN A 7 -18.79 17.53 -27.49
CA GLN A 7 -19.77 16.66 -26.85
C GLN A 7 -19.18 15.30 -26.43
N ARG A 8 -18.21 14.76 -27.17
CA ARG A 8 -17.47 13.55 -26.78
C ARG A 8 -16.53 13.82 -25.59
N ALA A 9 -15.79 14.92 -25.63
CA ALA A 9 -14.89 15.31 -24.54
C ALA A 9 -15.64 15.46 -23.20
N ARG A 10 -16.80 16.13 -23.20
CA ARG A 10 -17.64 16.30 -22.00
C ARG A 10 -18.23 14.98 -21.50
N SER A 11 -18.51 14.02 -22.40
CA SER A 11 -19.00 12.68 -22.01
C SER A 11 -17.90 11.82 -21.40
N GLU A 12 -16.66 11.92 -21.89
CA GLU A 12 -15.52 11.22 -21.30
C GLU A 12 -15.14 11.83 -19.95
N GLU A 13 -15.18 13.16 -19.83
CA GLU A 13 -14.96 13.87 -18.55
C GLU A 13 -15.97 13.44 -17.49
N GLN A 14 -17.27 13.42 -17.81
CA GLN A 14 -18.31 12.92 -16.90
C GLN A 14 -18.14 11.44 -16.54
N LYS A 15 -17.62 10.62 -17.47
CA LYS A 15 -17.34 9.22 -17.20
C LYS A 15 -16.17 9.10 -16.22
N GLN A 16 -15.12 9.91 -16.40
CA GLN A 16 -13.96 9.95 -15.53
C GLN A 16 -14.30 10.46 -14.13
N GLU A 17 -15.10 11.52 -14.02
CA GLU A 17 -15.59 12.06 -12.74
C GLU A 17 -16.34 10.97 -11.94
N ARG A 18 -17.20 10.20 -12.61
CA ARG A 18 -17.95 9.11 -11.96
C ARG A 18 -17.08 7.94 -11.56
N ALA A 19 -16.09 7.57 -12.38
CA ALA A 19 -15.11 6.55 -12.01
C ALA A 19 -14.32 7.00 -10.76
N SER A 20 -13.86 8.26 -10.73
CA SER A 20 -13.20 8.83 -9.57
C SER A 20 -14.07 8.78 -8.32
N ALA A 21 -15.34 9.19 -8.42
CA ALA A 21 -16.27 9.15 -7.28
C ALA A 21 -16.47 7.73 -6.73
N LEU A 22 -16.50 6.70 -7.60
CA LEU A 22 -16.57 5.29 -7.18
C LEU A 22 -15.28 4.83 -6.50
N LEU A 23 -14.11 5.23 -7.00
CA LEU A 23 -12.81 4.94 -6.38
C LEU A 23 -12.69 5.60 -5.00
N ASP A 24 -13.14 6.86 -4.88
CA ASP A 24 -13.17 7.60 -3.61
C ASP A 24 -14.12 6.93 -2.60
N ALA A 25 -15.29 6.48 -3.06
CA ALA A 25 -16.23 5.72 -2.25
C ALA A 25 -15.61 4.41 -1.73
N ALA A 26 -14.89 3.69 -2.59
CA ALA A 26 -14.16 2.48 -2.18
C ALA A 26 -13.07 2.78 -1.17
N ARG A 27 -12.28 3.85 -1.39
CA ARG A 27 -11.22 4.27 -0.45
C ARG A 27 -11.78 4.57 0.92
N SER A 28 -12.89 5.32 0.98
CA SER A 28 -13.59 5.64 2.23
C SER A 28 -14.08 4.38 2.93
N LEU A 29 -14.79 3.50 2.21
CA LEU A 29 -15.33 2.25 2.77
C LEU A 29 -14.24 1.30 3.28
N ALA A 30 -13.15 1.16 2.52
CA ALA A 30 -12.03 0.31 2.91
C ALA A 30 -11.29 0.86 4.13
N SER A 31 -11.19 2.19 4.24
CA SER A 31 -10.60 2.84 5.42
C SER A 31 -11.50 2.71 6.66
N GLU A 32 -12.82 2.68 6.48
CA GLU A 32 -13.80 2.56 7.57
C GLU A 32 -13.97 1.11 8.08
N THR A 33 -13.98 0.14 7.17
CA THR A 33 -14.46 -1.22 7.47
C THR A 33 -13.44 -2.33 7.13
N GLY A 34 -12.26 -1.95 6.63
CA GLY A 34 -11.24 -2.86 6.11
C GLY A 34 -11.52 -3.31 4.68
N VAL A 35 -10.46 -3.59 3.92
CA VAL A 35 -10.50 -3.96 2.50
C VAL A 35 -11.39 -5.18 2.25
N ALA A 36 -11.31 -6.19 3.11
CA ALA A 36 -12.05 -7.44 2.96
C ALA A 36 -13.59 -7.29 3.08
N SER A 37 -14.07 -6.17 3.65
CA SER A 37 -15.49 -5.93 3.92
C SER A 37 -16.20 -5.17 2.78
N VAL A 38 -15.46 -4.64 1.82
CA VAL A 38 -16.00 -3.75 0.78
C VAL A 38 -16.59 -4.54 -0.38
N THR A 39 -17.73 -4.07 -0.90
CA THR A 39 -18.42 -4.66 -2.04
C THR A 39 -18.76 -3.61 -3.10
N LEU A 40 -18.97 -4.03 -4.36
CA LEU A 40 -19.44 -3.14 -5.43
C LEU A 40 -20.79 -2.48 -5.09
N THR A 41 -21.67 -3.18 -4.35
CA THR A 41 -22.95 -2.64 -3.92
C THR A 41 -22.76 -1.53 -2.89
N ALA A 42 -21.95 -1.75 -1.86
CA ALA A 42 -21.63 -0.72 -0.87
C ALA A 42 -20.98 0.51 -1.52
N MET A 43 -20.07 0.30 -2.48
CA MET A 43 -19.49 1.38 -3.28
C MET A 43 -20.55 2.17 -4.07
N ALA A 44 -21.47 1.46 -4.74
CA ALA A 44 -22.55 2.07 -5.51
C ALA A 44 -23.40 2.99 -4.64
N ASP A 45 -23.85 2.46 -3.50
CA ASP A 45 -24.69 3.15 -2.54
C ASP A 45 -23.97 4.41 -2.00
N ARG A 46 -22.69 4.27 -1.64
CA ARG A 46 -21.87 5.38 -1.14
C ARG A 46 -21.64 6.46 -2.20
N ALA A 47 -21.45 6.09 -3.46
CA ALA A 47 -21.27 7.02 -4.57
C ALA A 47 -22.60 7.60 -5.10
N GLY A 48 -23.75 7.17 -4.57
CA GLY A 48 -25.06 7.58 -5.08
C GLY A 48 -25.36 7.07 -6.50
N ILE A 49 -24.71 5.98 -6.91
CA ILE A 49 -24.85 5.38 -8.23
C ILE A 49 -25.67 4.10 -8.11
N HIS A 50 -26.62 3.90 -9.02
CA HIS A 50 -27.39 2.66 -9.04
C HIS A 50 -26.47 1.44 -9.26
N HIS A 51 -26.62 0.38 -8.46
CA HIS A 51 -25.73 -0.79 -8.48
C HIS A 51 -25.50 -1.40 -9.88
N SER A 52 -26.53 -1.47 -10.73
CA SER A 52 -26.39 -1.99 -12.10
C SER A 52 -25.50 -1.13 -13.02
N ALA A 53 -25.25 0.13 -12.66
CA ALA A 53 -24.41 1.04 -13.43
C ALA A 53 -22.92 0.96 -13.05
N VAL A 54 -22.57 0.44 -11.86
CA VAL A 54 -21.17 0.37 -11.39
C VAL A 54 -20.31 -0.50 -12.33
N ARG A 55 -20.88 -1.59 -12.85
CA ARG A 55 -20.20 -2.48 -13.81
C ARG A 55 -19.80 -1.83 -15.13
N ARG A 56 -20.31 -0.63 -15.43
CA ARG A 56 -19.90 0.17 -16.60
C ARG A 56 -18.57 0.91 -16.38
N TYR A 57 -18.13 1.01 -15.12
CA TYR A 57 -16.92 1.70 -14.70
C TYR A 57 -15.85 0.71 -14.25
N TYR A 58 -16.24 -0.28 -13.43
CA TYR A 58 -15.34 -1.31 -12.92
C TYR A 58 -15.97 -2.69 -13.08
N THR A 59 -15.23 -3.61 -13.68
CA THR A 59 -15.65 -4.98 -13.94
C THR A 59 -15.81 -5.80 -12.67
N SER A 60 -14.95 -5.54 -11.67
CA SER A 60 -14.95 -6.19 -10.37
C SER A 60 -14.47 -5.23 -9.27
N PHE A 61 -14.70 -5.60 -8.01
CA PHE A 61 -14.12 -4.87 -6.89
C PHE A 61 -12.58 -4.99 -6.86
N LYS A 62 -12.04 -6.09 -7.40
CA LYS A 62 -10.60 -6.35 -7.42
C LYS A 62 -9.86 -5.40 -8.36
N GLU A 63 -10.48 -4.99 -9.46
CA GLU A 63 -9.97 -3.89 -10.31
C GLU A 63 -9.80 -2.60 -9.50
N VAL A 64 -10.76 -2.28 -8.63
CA VAL A 64 -10.70 -1.11 -7.75
C VAL A 64 -9.56 -1.25 -6.73
N LEU A 65 -9.36 -2.45 -6.17
CA LEU A 65 -8.23 -2.71 -5.26
C LEU A 65 -6.88 -2.49 -5.93
N LEU A 66 -6.73 -2.91 -7.19
CA LEU A 66 -5.50 -2.66 -7.94
C LEU A 66 -5.22 -1.15 -8.06
N LEU A 67 -6.22 -0.35 -8.42
CA LEU A 67 -6.09 1.10 -8.55
C LEU A 67 -5.72 1.77 -7.21
N LEU A 68 -6.39 1.40 -6.12
CA LEU A 68 -6.03 1.87 -4.78
C LEU A 68 -4.62 1.43 -4.37
N GLY A 69 -4.22 0.22 -4.76
CA GLY A 69 -2.87 -0.30 -4.57
C GLY A 69 -1.82 0.50 -5.33
N GLU A 70 -2.07 0.88 -6.58
CA GLU A 70 -1.19 1.75 -7.37
C GLU A 70 -1.00 3.12 -6.71
N GLU A 71 -2.09 3.73 -6.22
CA GLU A 71 -2.03 4.98 -5.48
C GLU A 71 -1.21 4.84 -4.19
N GLY A 72 -1.41 3.75 -3.44
CA GLY A 72 -0.67 3.44 -2.23
C GLY A 72 0.83 3.30 -2.49
N TRP A 73 1.22 2.53 -3.50
CA TRP A 73 2.63 2.37 -3.90
C TRP A 73 3.29 3.69 -4.25
N ARG A 74 2.63 4.53 -5.06
CA ARG A 74 3.16 5.84 -5.43
C ARG A 74 3.30 6.76 -4.23
N ARG A 75 2.24 6.89 -3.41
CA ARG A 75 2.27 7.76 -2.22
C ARG A 75 3.37 7.34 -1.24
N TRP A 76 3.45 6.05 -0.94
CA TRP A 76 4.47 5.51 -0.04
C TRP A 76 5.88 5.74 -0.57
N ALA A 77 6.14 5.40 -1.84
CA ALA A 77 7.46 5.57 -2.44
C ALA A 77 7.87 7.05 -2.52
N THR A 78 6.97 7.95 -2.93
CA THR A 78 7.25 9.39 -2.93
C THR A 78 7.60 9.88 -1.52
N GLY A 79 6.77 9.56 -0.52
CA GLY A 79 7.03 10.01 0.86
C GLY A 79 8.36 9.51 1.41
N VAL A 80 8.69 8.23 1.18
CA VAL A 80 9.97 7.64 1.61
C VAL A 80 11.14 8.30 0.89
N CYS A 81 11.08 8.44 -0.44
CA CYS A 81 12.13 9.10 -1.23
C CYS A 81 12.36 10.53 -0.75
N ASP A 82 11.30 11.33 -0.59
CA ASP A 82 11.40 12.72 -0.12
C ASP A 82 12.07 12.82 1.25
N SER A 83 11.77 11.87 2.15
CA SER A 83 12.36 11.85 3.50
C SER A 83 13.84 11.43 3.49
N LEU A 84 14.22 10.51 2.59
CA LEU A 84 15.60 10.07 2.43
C LEU A 84 16.45 11.13 1.72
N ASP A 85 15.92 11.80 0.71
CA ASP A 85 16.63 12.86 -0.02
C ASP A 85 16.82 14.14 0.84
N ALA A 86 16.05 14.31 1.92
CA ALA A 86 16.18 15.42 2.86
C ALA A 86 17.36 15.28 3.85
N THR A 87 17.97 14.09 3.96
CA THR A 87 19.02 13.81 4.96
C THR A 87 20.21 13.09 4.33
N ASP A 88 21.41 13.64 4.50
CA ASP A 88 22.63 12.95 4.10
C ASP A 88 23.08 11.92 5.15
N GLN A 89 23.64 10.79 4.68
CA GLN A 89 24.24 9.74 5.53
C GLN A 89 23.28 9.16 6.56
N VAL A 90 22.11 8.70 6.09
CA VAL A 90 21.07 8.12 6.93
C VAL A 90 21.51 6.74 7.47
N PRO A 91 21.57 6.52 8.80
CA PRO A 91 21.90 5.21 9.36
C PRO A 91 20.85 4.15 8.98
N PRO A 92 21.21 2.86 8.83
CA PRO A 92 20.26 1.81 8.44
C PRO A 92 19.01 1.72 9.32
N ALA A 93 19.15 1.90 10.65
CA ALA A 93 18.01 1.93 11.58
C ALA A 93 17.07 3.13 11.34
N GLN A 94 17.60 4.26 10.90
CA GLN A 94 16.79 5.44 10.57
C GLN A 94 16.02 5.24 9.25
N ILE A 95 16.60 4.53 8.26
CA ILE A 95 15.89 4.13 7.04
C ILE A 95 14.66 3.28 7.39
N ALA A 96 14.83 2.30 8.28
CA ALA A 96 13.72 1.50 8.78
C ALA A 96 12.63 2.35 9.45
N THR A 97 13.03 3.33 10.25
CA THR A 97 12.10 4.26 10.92
C THR A 97 11.30 5.07 9.89
N ILE A 98 11.97 5.63 8.87
CA ILE A 98 11.33 6.37 7.79
C ILE A 98 10.30 5.50 7.05
N MET A 99 10.68 4.29 6.66
CA MET A 99 9.75 3.36 5.99
C MET A 99 8.55 3.03 6.88
N ALA A 100 8.79 2.73 8.16
CA ALA A 100 7.74 2.37 9.12
C ALA A 100 6.76 3.53 9.36
N GLU A 101 7.25 4.77 9.48
CA GLU A 101 6.41 5.96 9.62
C GLU A 101 5.50 6.18 8.41
N HIS A 102 6.03 6.01 7.19
CA HIS A 102 5.22 6.16 5.98
C HIS A 102 4.18 5.06 5.83
N PHE A 103 4.46 3.83 6.28
CA PHE A 103 3.42 2.81 6.41
C PHE A 103 2.36 3.18 7.44
N ALA A 104 2.76 3.68 8.62
CA ALA A 104 1.83 4.05 9.69
C ALA A 104 0.90 5.22 9.32
N ARG A 105 1.32 6.08 8.39
CA ARG A 105 0.50 7.17 7.84
C ARG A 105 -0.53 6.68 6.81
N ASP A 106 -0.42 5.45 6.32
CA ASP A 106 -1.30 4.87 5.30
C ASP A 106 -1.86 3.49 5.69
N PRO A 107 -2.77 3.43 6.70
CA PRO A 107 -3.48 2.23 7.11
C PRO A 107 -4.04 1.37 5.97
N LEU A 108 -4.68 2.04 5.00
CA LEU A 108 -5.30 1.37 3.86
C LEU A 108 -4.26 0.66 3.00
N PHE A 109 -3.11 1.29 2.75
CA PHE A 109 -2.04 0.65 1.98
C PHE A 109 -1.50 -0.60 2.71
N CYS A 110 -1.35 -0.56 4.03
CA CYS A 110 -0.95 -1.72 4.81
C CYS A 110 -1.95 -2.89 4.69
N ASP A 111 -3.26 -2.59 4.74
CA ASP A 111 -4.31 -3.60 4.57
C ASP A 111 -4.35 -4.16 3.13
N LEU A 112 -4.13 -3.30 2.12
CA LEU A 112 -4.05 -3.69 0.71
C LEU A 112 -2.88 -4.64 0.43
N GLN A 113 -1.74 -4.51 1.12
CA GLN A 113 -0.57 -5.38 0.89
C GLN A 113 -0.86 -6.87 1.17
N VAL A 114 -1.71 -7.19 2.15
CA VAL A 114 -2.13 -8.57 2.44
C VAL A 114 -3.20 -9.03 1.46
N ASN A 115 -4.16 -8.17 1.17
CA ASN A 115 -5.34 -8.54 0.40
C ASN A 115 -5.03 -8.68 -1.11
N LEU A 116 -4.21 -7.81 -1.68
CA LEU A 116 -3.96 -7.80 -3.13
C LEU A 116 -3.46 -9.16 -3.64
N PRO A 117 -2.36 -9.76 -3.14
CA PRO A 117 -1.86 -11.04 -3.66
C PRO A 117 -2.89 -12.18 -3.64
N LEU A 118 -3.76 -12.21 -2.62
CA LEU A 118 -4.79 -13.24 -2.46
C LEU A 118 -5.96 -13.11 -3.44
N HIS A 119 -6.19 -11.89 -3.96
CA HIS A 119 -7.35 -11.61 -4.80
C HIS A 119 -7.02 -11.68 -6.31
N LEU A 120 -5.74 -11.68 -6.70
CA LEU A 120 -5.30 -11.56 -8.11
C LEU A 120 -5.66 -12.75 -9.03
N GLU A 121 -6.06 -13.91 -8.51
CA GLU A 121 -6.19 -15.13 -9.34
C GLU A 121 -7.47 -15.23 -10.17
N ARG A 122 -8.52 -14.45 -9.85
CA ARG A 122 -9.85 -14.56 -10.49
C ARG A 122 -10.50 -13.18 -10.59
N GLU A 123 -11.22 -12.89 -11.69
CA GLU A 123 -12.06 -11.68 -11.86
C GLU A 123 -11.33 -10.35 -12.17
N VAL A 124 -10.09 -10.40 -12.64
CA VAL A 124 -9.36 -9.20 -13.14
C VAL A 124 -8.64 -9.55 -14.44
N GLU A 125 -8.62 -8.59 -15.37
CA GLU A 125 -7.89 -8.74 -16.64
C GLU A 125 -6.37 -8.74 -16.41
N VAL A 126 -5.65 -9.57 -17.16
CA VAL A 126 -4.20 -9.78 -16.99
C VAL A 126 -3.44 -8.48 -17.18
N GLU A 127 -3.87 -7.64 -18.11
CA GLU A 127 -3.29 -6.34 -18.43
C GLU A 127 -3.36 -5.38 -17.23
N GLN A 128 -4.43 -5.44 -16.44
CA GLN A 128 -4.59 -4.60 -15.24
C GLN A 128 -3.64 -5.05 -14.14
N VAL A 129 -3.50 -6.37 -13.95
CA VAL A 129 -2.51 -6.93 -13.00
C VAL A 129 -1.09 -6.56 -13.42
N ALA A 130 -0.78 -6.61 -14.72
CA ALA A 130 0.53 -6.22 -15.24
C ALA A 130 0.81 -4.72 -15.07
N ALA A 131 -0.20 -3.86 -15.25
CA ALA A 131 -0.09 -2.43 -14.99
C ALA A 131 0.24 -2.14 -13.51
N PHE A 132 -0.52 -2.74 -12.59
CA PHE A 132 -0.27 -2.64 -11.15
C PHE A 132 1.15 -3.11 -10.78
N ARG A 133 1.58 -4.27 -11.27
CA ARG A 133 2.92 -4.80 -10.98
C ARG A 133 4.03 -3.88 -11.49
N ARG A 134 3.84 -3.21 -12.62
CA ARG A 134 4.79 -2.23 -13.15
C ARG A 134 4.92 -1.03 -12.21
N VAL A 135 3.79 -0.48 -11.75
CA VAL A 135 3.78 0.65 -10.80
C VAL A 135 4.44 0.26 -9.48
N ALA A 136 4.12 -0.92 -8.94
CA ALA A 136 4.75 -1.43 -7.72
C ALA A 136 6.26 -1.58 -7.89
N TYR A 137 6.72 -2.20 -9.00
CA TYR A 137 8.14 -2.38 -9.27
C TYR A 137 8.89 -1.06 -9.46
N GLU A 138 8.31 -0.10 -10.18
CA GLU A 138 8.89 1.24 -10.35
C GLU A 138 9.03 1.98 -9.01
N SER A 139 8.04 1.82 -8.13
CA SER A 139 8.02 2.38 -6.77
C SER A 139 9.08 1.74 -5.86
N VAL A 140 9.22 0.41 -5.91
CA VAL A 140 10.28 -0.30 -5.18
C VAL A 140 11.65 0.14 -5.68
N ARG A 141 11.83 0.22 -7.00
CA ARG A 141 13.11 0.64 -7.61
C ARG A 141 13.49 2.07 -7.23
N SER A 142 12.54 3.01 -7.19
CA SER A 142 12.84 4.39 -6.78
C SER A 142 13.28 4.48 -5.33
N VAL A 143 12.61 3.75 -4.43
CA VAL A 143 12.98 3.69 -3.01
C VAL A 143 14.33 3.01 -2.82
N ALA A 144 14.61 1.91 -3.54
CA ALA A 144 15.91 1.23 -3.46
C ALA A 144 17.06 2.19 -3.84
N GLN A 145 16.88 2.95 -4.92
CA GLN A 145 17.85 3.96 -5.33
C GLN A 145 18.00 5.08 -4.29
N ALA A 146 16.92 5.51 -3.63
CA ALA A 146 16.98 6.51 -2.57
C ALA A 146 17.74 5.98 -1.34
N ILE A 147 17.49 4.73 -0.94
CA ILE A 147 18.20 4.04 0.15
C ILE A 147 19.71 4.01 -0.13
N GLN A 148 20.12 3.62 -1.33
CA GLN A 148 21.54 3.54 -1.71
C GLN A 148 22.23 4.91 -1.73
N ARG A 149 21.52 5.97 -2.16
CA ARG A 149 22.05 7.34 -2.10
C ARG A 149 22.21 7.81 -0.65
N ALA A 150 21.21 7.54 0.19
CA ALA A 150 21.18 7.97 1.59
C ALA A 150 22.19 7.20 2.46
N CYS A 151 22.48 5.92 2.15
CA CYS A 151 23.34 5.06 2.94
C CYS A 151 24.20 4.12 2.08
N ARG A 152 25.50 4.40 2.02
CA ARG A 152 26.48 3.64 1.20
C ARG A 152 26.75 2.20 1.67
N LEU A 153 26.19 1.82 2.82
CA LEU A 153 26.29 0.44 3.32
C LEU A 153 25.38 -0.50 2.53
N PHE A 154 24.28 0.01 1.95
CA PHE A 154 23.39 -0.78 1.10
C PHE A 154 23.94 -0.89 -0.32
N ASP A 155 24.04 -2.12 -0.81
CA ASP A 155 24.08 -2.42 -2.24
C ASP A 155 22.65 -2.56 -2.81
N GLU A 156 22.53 -2.95 -4.08
CA GLU A 156 21.23 -3.06 -4.73
C GLU A 156 20.37 -4.17 -4.10
N GLU A 157 20.94 -5.36 -3.91
CA GLU A 157 20.25 -6.51 -3.36
C GLU A 157 19.75 -6.25 -1.93
N SER A 158 20.60 -5.74 -1.05
CA SER A 158 20.22 -5.40 0.33
C SER A 158 19.18 -4.29 0.42
N ALA A 159 19.15 -3.34 -0.53
CA ALA A 159 18.09 -2.33 -0.59
C ALA A 159 16.74 -2.93 -0.99
N PHE A 160 16.72 -3.81 -2.00
CA PHE A 160 15.52 -4.55 -2.37
C PHE A 160 15.04 -5.47 -1.25
N ASP A 161 15.95 -6.20 -0.58
CA ASP A 161 15.63 -7.04 0.57
C ASP A 161 15.02 -6.22 1.72
N ALA A 162 15.55 -5.04 2.00
CA ALA A 162 15.03 -4.15 3.04
C ALA A 162 13.59 -3.70 2.73
N ILE A 163 13.30 -3.36 1.47
CA ILE A 163 11.94 -2.97 1.05
C ILE A 163 10.99 -4.17 1.08
N ALA A 164 11.43 -5.34 0.62
CA ALA A 164 10.65 -6.57 0.68
C ALA A 164 10.29 -6.91 2.13
N ALA A 165 11.27 -6.87 3.03
CA ALA A 165 11.07 -7.05 4.46
C ALA A 165 10.11 -6.00 5.04
N ALA A 166 10.28 -4.72 4.69
CA ALA A 166 9.40 -3.66 5.14
C ALA A 166 7.94 -3.90 4.72
N CYS A 167 7.70 -4.27 3.46
CA CYS A 167 6.36 -4.56 2.95
C CYS A 167 5.74 -5.79 3.64
N SER A 168 6.48 -6.89 3.76
CA SER A 168 5.99 -8.10 4.41
C SER A 168 5.70 -7.91 5.90
N LEU A 169 6.58 -7.21 6.62
CA LEU A 169 6.40 -6.91 8.04
C LEU A 169 5.25 -5.93 8.26
N ALA A 170 5.16 -4.86 7.46
CA ALA A 170 4.05 -3.89 7.56
C ALA A 170 2.70 -4.58 7.31
N ALA A 171 2.61 -5.39 6.25
CA ALA A 171 1.42 -6.15 5.91
C ALA A 171 0.95 -7.02 7.09
N MET A 172 1.86 -7.82 7.67
CA MET A 172 1.49 -8.74 8.75
C MET A 172 1.30 -8.06 10.10
N PHE A 173 2.14 -7.10 10.47
CA PHE A 173 2.01 -6.40 11.75
C PHE A 173 0.75 -5.53 11.78
N TRP A 174 0.32 -5.01 10.63
CA TRP A 174 -0.93 -4.27 10.53
C TRP A 174 -2.13 -5.15 10.92
N GLN A 175 -2.21 -6.38 10.38
CA GLN A 175 -3.31 -7.31 10.68
C GLN A 175 -3.30 -7.76 12.15
N ASN A 176 -2.13 -7.95 12.74
CA ASN A 176 -2.00 -8.33 14.15
C ASN A 176 -2.36 -7.18 15.09
N ALA A 177 -1.99 -5.95 14.74
CA ALA A 177 -2.31 -4.75 15.53
C ALA A 177 -3.78 -4.32 15.38
N HIS A 178 -4.45 -4.71 14.30
CA HIS A 178 -5.83 -4.30 13.99
C HIS A 178 -6.72 -5.52 13.64
N PRO A 179 -6.91 -6.47 14.56
CA PRO A 179 -7.78 -7.60 14.32
C PRO A 179 -9.24 -7.16 14.15
N PRO A 180 -10.08 -7.92 13.43
CA PRO A 180 -11.51 -7.64 13.33
C PRO A 180 -12.15 -7.51 14.72
N LYS A 181 -13.09 -6.57 14.89
CA LYS A 181 -13.72 -6.24 16.18
C LYS A 181 -14.17 -7.47 16.99
N LYS A 182 -14.81 -8.45 16.36
CA LYS A 182 -15.24 -9.69 17.03
C LYS A 182 -14.09 -10.52 17.59
N VAL A 183 -12.95 -10.53 16.90
CA VAL A 183 -11.73 -11.22 17.34
C VAL A 183 -11.10 -10.45 18.48
N ALA A 184 -11.00 -9.11 18.38
CA ALA A 184 -10.50 -8.26 19.46
C ALA A 184 -11.33 -8.44 20.75
N GLU A 185 -12.67 -8.44 20.64
CA GLU A 185 -13.59 -8.69 21.75
C GLU A 185 -13.44 -10.09 22.36
N ALA A 186 -13.13 -11.11 21.54
CA ALA A 186 -12.97 -12.48 21.98
C ALA A 186 -11.60 -12.75 22.64
N ILE A 187 -10.53 -12.11 22.18
CA ILE A 187 -9.20 -12.17 22.80
C ILE A 187 -9.22 -11.45 24.15
N GLY A 188 -9.98 -10.35 24.26
CA GLY A 188 -10.03 -9.53 25.46
C GLY A 188 -8.65 -8.95 25.81
N ASP A 189 -8.45 -8.60 27.09
CA ASP A 189 -7.17 -8.11 27.60
C ASP A 189 -6.21 -9.27 27.95
N ASP A 190 -6.48 -10.50 27.52
CA ASP A 190 -5.69 -11.67 27.93
C ASP A 190 -4.30 -11.59 27.29
N VAL A 191 -3.33 -11.15 28.10
CA VAL A 191 -2.07 -10.58 27.65
C VAL A 191 -1.19 -11.66 27.02
N LEU A 192 -1.01 -11.58 25.69
CA LEU A 192 0.25 -12.00 25.07
C LEU A 192 1.38 -11.31 25.84
N SER A 193 2.30 -12.09 26.43
CA SER A 193 3.45 -11.66 27.26
C SER A 193 3.68 -10.14 27.31
N PRO A 194 3.76 -9.48 28.49
CA PRO A 194 3.95 -8.02 28.60
C PRO A 194 5.15 -7.47 27.82
N ASN A 195 6.12 -8.33 27.48
CA ASN A 195 7.31 -8.00 26.69
C ASN A 195 7.08 -8.03 25.17
N TRP A 196 5.96 -8.56 24.70
CA TRP A 196 5.61 -8.67 23.29
C TRP A 196 4.75 -7.48 22.84
N ASN A 197 5.40 -6.31 22.67
CA ASN A 197 4.72 -5.15 22.09
C ASN A 197 4.51 -5.35 20.57
N MET A 198 3.24 -5.46 20.17
CA MET A 198 2.76 -5.56 18.79
C MET A 198 1.99 -4.33 18.31
N ASP A 199 2.11 -3.19 19.01
CA ASP A 199 1.66 -1.91 18.48
C ASP A 199 2.35 -1.67 17.14
N PHE A 200 1.57 -1.33 16.12
CA PHE A 200 2.01 -1.38 14.73
C PHE A 200 3.34 -0.66 14.48
N LEU A 201 3.40 0.65 14.77
CA LEU A 201 4.59 1.46 14.50
C LEU A 201 5.80 1.07 15.37
N PRO A 202 5.69 0.92 16.71
CA PRO A 202 6.80 0.45 17.54
C PRO A 202 7.34 -0.93 17.14
N ALA A 203 6.46 -1.89 16.85
CA ALA A 203 6.84 -3.23 16.45
C ALA A 203 7.55 -3.23 15.09
N LEU A 204 6.95 -2.57 14.10
CA LEU A 204 7.51 -2.48 12.75
C LEU A 204 8.88 -1.79 12.77
N THR A 205 9.00 -0.65 13.45
CA THR A 205 10.26 0.09 13.56
C THR A 205 11.36 -0.77 14.17
N ARG A 206 11.08 -1.43 15.30
CA ARG A 206 12.07 -2.26 16.01
C ARG A 206 12.59 -3.41 15.16
N VAL A 207 11.68 -4.18 14.55
CA VAL A 207 12.06 -5.37 13.78
C VAL A 207 12.71 -4.97 12.45
N LEU A 208 12.16 -3.97 11.76
CA LEU A 208 12.71 -3.49 10.49
C LEU A 208 14.08 -2.83 10.67
N ALA A 209 14.31 -2.14 11.79
CA ALA A 209 15.63 -1.57 12.11
C ALA A 209 16.69 -2.66 12.29
N ALA A 210 16.38 -3.73 13.02
CA ALA A 210 17.28 -4.87 13.16
C ALA A 210 17.58 -5.52 11.80
N THR A 211 16.57 -5.69 10.95
CA THR A 211 16.72 -6.22 9.58
C THR A 211 17.61 -5.31 8.73
N CYS A 212 17.35 -4.00 8.71
CA CYS A 212 18.14 -3.05 7.91
C CYS A 212 19.61 -2.99 8.36
N VAL A 213 19.88 -3.04 9.66
CA VAL A 213 21.25 -3.11 10.19
C VAL A 213 21.94 -4.40 9.76
N GLY A 214 21.28 -5.55 9.87
CA GLY A 214 21.84 -6.84 9.45
C GLY A 214 22.13 -6.91 7.95
N LEU A 215 21.21 -6.41 7.11
CA LEU A 215 21.39 -6.35 5.66
C LEU A 215 22.55 -5.43 5.26
N ALA A 216 22.66 -4.26 5.90
CA ALA A 216 23.73 -3.30 5.65
C ALA A 216 25.12 -3.85 6.00
N ILE A 217 25.24 -4.65 7.07
CA ILE A 217 26.51 -5.29 7.46
C ILE A 217 26.86 -6.40 6.46
N ARG A 218 25.91 -7.28 6.11
CA ARG A 218 26.13 -8.37 5.14
C ARG A 218 26.60 -7.86 3.77
N ALA A 219 26.07 -6.73 3.31
CA ALA A 219 26.46 -6.10 2.05
C ALA A 219 27.88 -5.53 2.06
N VAL A 220 28.46 -5.27 3.23
CA VAL A 220 29.87 -4.90 3.36
C VAL A 220 30.76 -6.14 3.32
N ASP A 221 30.37 -7.21 4.03
CA ASP A 221 31.16 -8.45 4.11
C ASP A 221 31.20 -9.26 2.81
N GLY A 222 30.20 -9.09 1.93
CA GLY A 222 30.15 -9.71 0.61
C GLY A 222 30.94 -8.98 -0.48
N ARG A 223 31.57 -7.83 -0.17
CA ARG A 223 32.40 -7.04 -1.10
C ARG A 223 33.88 -7.37 -1.02
#